data_AF-A0A8T3CMU3-F1
#
_entry.id   AF-A0A8T3CMU3-F1
#
_cell.length_a   1.000
_cell.length_b   1.000
_cell.length_c   1.000
_cell.angle_alpha   90.00
_cell.angle_beta   90.00
_cell.angle_gamma   90.00
#
_symmetry.space_group_name_H-M   'P 1'
#
loop_
_entity.id
_entity.type
_entity.pdbx_description
1 polymer ?
#
loop_
_entity_poly.entity_id
_entity_poly.type
_entity_poly.pdbx_seq_one_letter_code
_entity_poly.pdbx_strand_id
1 'polypeptide(L)'
;MGNSITSLVSEPDNGKNTIFGNPIMKSTDAITLVALYDYPSPDISQPIFRIGEKLRVMSEEGCWWKVRSLITGKENYIPNNHVAKVYHGWLFEGVVRQKAEELLHLPGNKAGSFMIRESTKERGVYSLSVRQRSITHYRIFRLPNNWYYISPRLTFQCLEDLVNHYSDIADGLCCILSTPCLALSAGNLNLTNQAPPVVMRRNFDWEKVNRSELLKDNTHSCPDSRDSLMSFGVRNSIASYLSLARPQDKKQKGWRNKKSESLYTFPGDECKESQEDNRYE
;
A
#
# COMPACT_ATOMS: atom_id res chain seq x y z
N MET A 1 80.05 -17.50 39.11
CA MET A 1 79.67 -18.66 38.27
C MET A 1 78.21 -18.97 38.52
N GLY A 2 77.39 -18.96 37.46
CA GLY A 2 75.97 -19.27 37.56
C GLY A 2 75.71 -20.76 37.78
N ASN A 3 74.50 -21.06 38.23
CA ASN A 3 73.83 -22.34 37.99
C ASN A 3 72.34 -22.07 37.77
N SER A 4 71.87 -22.50 36.60
CA SER A 4 70.47 -22.69 36.27
C SER A 4 69.96 -23.97 36.93
N ILE A 5 68.77 -23.95 37.54
CA ILE A 5 67.90 -25.12 37.66
C ILE A 5 66.45 -24.68 37.42
N THR A 6 65.84 -25.32 36.42
CA THR A 6 64.42 -25.41 36.10
C THR A 6 63.66 -26.28 37.11
N SER A 7 62.45 -25.88 37.52
CA SER A 7 61.29 -26.79 37.63
C SER A 7 59.96 -26.07 37.93
N LEU A 8 59.05 -26.20 36.97
CA LEU A 8 57.65 -26.63 37.06
C LEU A 8 56.63 -25.96 38.03
N VAL A 9 55.61 -25.40 37.36
CA VAL A 9 54.16 -25.53 37.58
C VAL A 9 53.51 -24.73 38.71
N SER A 10 52.67 -23.78 38.31
CA SER A 10 51.42 -23.41 38.97
C SER A 10 50.47 -22.77 37.95
N GLU A 11 49.30 -23.37 37.73
CA GLU A 11 48.09 -22.71 37.20
C GLU A 11 47.58 -21.64 38.21
N PRO A 12 46.82 -20.59 37.82
CA PRO A 12 45.42 -20.76 37.41
C PRO A 12 44.82 -19.77 36.36
N ASP A 13 43.74 -20.27 35.75
CA ASP A 13 42.48 -19.61 35.36
C ASP A 13 42.49 -18.19 34.75
N ASN A 14 42.07 -18.07 33.48
CA ASN A 14 41.50 -16.82 32.97
C ASN A 14 40.61 -17.07 31.75
N GLY A 15 39.30 -17.09 31.97
CA GLY A 15 38.30 -17.08 30.91
C GLY A 15 38.20 -15.72 30.22
N LYS A 16 38.20 -15.71 28.88
CA LYS A 16 37.55 -14.69 28.03
C LYS A 16 37.11 -15.30 26.70
N ASN A 17 35.88 -15.81 26.66
CA ASN A 17 35.15 -16.04 25.41
C ASN A 17 34.88 -14.67 24.75
N THR A 18 35.63 -14.37 23.70
CA THR A 18 35.39 -13.19 22.87
C THR A 18 34.21 -13.49 21.94
N ILE A 19 33.03 -13.04 22.36
CA ILE A 19 31.85 -12.95 21.49
C ILE A 19 32.13 -11.90 20.42
N PHE A 20 32.11 -12.31 19.16
CA PHE A 20 32.02 -11.41 18.01
C PHE A 20 30.68 -10.66 18.09
N GLY A 21 30.69 -9.53 18.78
CA GLY A 21 29.60 -8.57 18.78
C GLY A 21 29.52 -7.94 17.38
N ASN A 22 28.42 -8.21 16.68
CA ASN A 22 27.97 -7.40 15.56
C ASN A 22 27.99 -5.91 15.99
N PRO A 23 28.42 -4.98 15.12
CA PRO A 23 28.36 -3.57 15.46
C PRO A 23 26.89 -3.16 15.58
N ILE A 24 26.44 -3.03 16.83
CA ILE A 24 25.19 -2.38 17.20
C ILE A 24 25.37 -0.91 16.79
N MET A 25 24.90 -0.57 15.59
CA MET A 25 24.69 0.83 15.21
C MET A 25 23.57 1.37 16.12
N LYS A 26 23.98 2.05 17.19
CA LYS A 26 23.11 2.97 17.92
C LYS A 26 23.14 4.32 17.19
N SER A 27 22.21 4.51 16.27
CA SER A 27 21.58 5.82 16.04
C SER A 27 20.08 5.56 15.99
N THR A 28 19.31 6.31 16.77
CA THR A 28 17.85 6.16 16.87
C THR A 28 17.17 6.75 15.63
N ASP A 29 17.64 6.38 14.44
CA ASP A 29 16.89 6.56 13.21
C ASP A 29 15.92 5.40 13.14
N ALA A 30 14.66 5.65 13.51
CA ALA A 30 13.63 4.64 13.49
C ALA A 30 13.60 3.97 12.11
N ILE A 31 13.96 2.68 12.05
CA ILE A 31 14.05 1.91 10.81
C ILE A 31 12.74 2.09 10.03
N THR A 32 12.88 2.60 8.81
CA THR A 32 11.75 2.78 7.91
C THR A 32 11.52 1.48 7.15
N LEU A 33 10.26 1.05 7.10
CA LEU A 33 9.83 -0.11 6.35
C LEU A 33 8.89 0.30 5.23
N VAL A 34 8.76 -0.58 4.24
CA VAL A 34 7.71 -0.52 3.22
C VAL A 34 6.94 -1.84 3.20
N ALA A 35 5.61 -1.77 3.17
CA ALA A 35 4.76 -2.93 3.01
C ALA A 35 4.90 -3.52 1.59
N LEU A 36 5.12 -4.84 1.48
CA LEU A 36 5.27 -5.54 0.20
C LEU A 36 3.96 -6.14 -0.33
N TYR A 37 2.97 -6.27 0.55
CA TYR A 37 1.65 -6.83 0.27
C TYR A 37 0.61 -6.07 1.09
N ASP A 38 -0.63 -6.12 0.63
CA ASP A 38 -1.76 -5.71 1.44
C ASP A 38 -1.87 -6.64 2.66
N TYR A 39 -1.99 -6.04 3.84
CA TYR A 39 -2.07 -6.77 5.10
C TYR A 39 -3.16 -6.20 6.02
N PRO A 40 -4.07 -7.05 6.54
CA PRO A 40 -4.30 -8.45 6.14
C PRO A 40 -4.73 -8.57 4.66
N SER A 41 -4.70 -9.79 4.11
CA SER A 41 -5.17 -10.02 2.73
C SER A 41 -6.61 -9.50 2.58
N PRO A 42 -6.97 -8.86 1.45
CA PRO A 42 -8.33 -8.42 1.16
C PRO A 42 -9.38 -9.53 1.31
N ASP A 43 -8.99 -10.79 1.12
CA ASP A 43 -9.88 -11.96 1.24
C ASP A 43 -10.31 -12.23 2.69
N ILE A 44 -9.51 -11.78 3.66
CA ILE A 44 -9.75 -11.99 5.10
C ILE A 44 -10.46 -10.77 5.68
N SER A 45 -9.95 -9.58 5.39
CA SER A 45 -10.49 -8.33 5.93
C SER A 45 -10.01 -7.12 5.13
N GLN A 46 -10.56 -5.93 5.41
CA GLN A 46 -10.05 -4.70 4.83
C GLN A 46 -8.58 -4.48 5.22
N PRO A 47 -7.65 -4.29 4.25
CA PRO A 47 -6.23 -4.12 4.55
C PRO A 47 -5.99 -2.89 5.44
N ILE A 48 -5.26 -3.11 6.52
CA ILE A 48 -4.81 -2.08 7.44
C ILE A 48 -3.60 -1.35 6.86
N PHE A 49 -2.70 -2.12 6.28
CA PHE A 49 -1.52 -1.65 5.56
C PHE A 49 -1.66 -2.02 4.10
N ARG A 50 -1.42 -1.06 3.21
CA ARG A 50 -1.45 -1.30 1.77
C ARG A 50 -0.05 -1.50 1.22
N ILE A 51 0.07 -2.26 0.13
CA ILE A 51 1.32 -2.40 -0.61
C ILE A 51 1.90 -1.02 -0.91
N GLY A 52 3.18 -0.86 -0.58
CA GLY A 52 3.93 0.36 -0.72
C GLY A 52 3.78 1.36 0.44
N GLU A 53 2.92 1.14 1.42
CA GLU A 53 2.80 2.06 2.55
C GLU A 53 4.10 2.10 3.38
N LYS A 54 4.56 3.31 3.72
CA LYS A 54 5.73 3.50 4.58
C LYS A 54 5.33 3.30 6.05
N LEU A 55 6.04 2.39 6.71
CA LEU A 55 5.81 2.02 8.10
C LEU A 55 7.06 2.32 8.94
N ARG A 56 6.86 2.56 10.22
CA ARG A 56 7.93 2.72 11.22
C ARG A 56 7.92 1.52 12.15
N VAL A 57 9.08 0.91 12.37
CA VAL A 57 9.22 -0.17 13.37
C VAL A 57 9.05 0.39 14.77
N MET A 58 8.24 -0.28 15.59
CA MET A 58 8.13 0.00 17.03
C MET A 58 8.72 -1.12 17.88
N SER A 59 8.46 -2.38 17.52
CA SER A 59 9.07 -3.55 18.17
C SER A 59 9.39 -4.66 17.17
N GLU A 60 10.58 -5.23 17.26
CA GLU A 60 11.09 -6.33 16.43
C GLU A 60 11.12 -7.62 17.27
N GLU A 61 9.95 -8.22 17.53
CA GLU A 61 9.81 -9.43 18.35
C GLU A 61 9.63 -10.67 17.46
N GLY A 62 10.75 -11.33 17.15
CA GLY A 62 10.73 -12.57 16.36
C GLY A 62 10.19 -12.37 14.93
N CYS A 63 9.20 -13.18 14.56
CA CYS A 63 8.60 -13.16 13.21
C CYS A 63 7.46 -12.13 13.04
N TRP A 64 7.03 -11.49 14.13
CA TRP A 64 5.93 -10.52 14.15
C TRP A 64 6.42 -9.17 14.64
N TRP A 65 6.31 -8.16 13.78
CA TRP A 65 6.80 -6.82 14.12
C TRP A 65 5.63 -5.90 14.38
N LYS A 66 5.73 -5.14 15.47
CA LYS A 66 4.79 -4.05 15.74
C LYS A 66 5.23 -2.83 14.95
N VAL A 67 4.36 -2.34 14.06
CA VAL A 67 4.66 -1.25 13.15
C VAL A 67 3.58 -0.18 13.21
N ARG A 68 3.98 1.07 12.93
CA ARG A 68 3.08 2.22 12.79
C ARG A 68 3.11 2.73 11.36
N SER A 69 1.96 2.92 10.74
CA SER A 69 1.88 3.62 9.45
C SER A 69 2.27 5.10 9.58
N LEU A 70 3.13 5.58 8.69
CA LEU A 70 3.46 7.00 8.59
C LEU A 70 2.36 7.83 7.93
N ILE A 71 1.42 7.18 7.22
CA ILE A 71 0.33 7.85 6.50
C ILE A 71 -0.93 7.89 7.37
N THR A 72 -1.37 6.74 7.87
CA THR A 72 -2.62 6.60 8.62
C THR A 72 -2.45 6.74 10.13
N GLY A 73 -1.20 6.69 10.63
CA GLY A 73 -0.90 6.71 12.06
C GLY A 73 -1.31 5.44 12.81
N LYS A 74 -1.89 4.45 12.11
CA LYS A 74 -2.38 3.20 12.73
C LYS A 74 -1.22 2.29 13.10
N GLU A 75 -1.34 1.66 14.28
CA GLU A 75 -0.38 0.69 14.79
C GLU A 75 -0.99 -0.71 14.76
N ASN A 76 -0.28 -1.67 14.16
CA ASN A 76 -0.68 -3.07 14.15
C ASN A 76 0.55 -3.98 14.01
N TYR A 77 0.35 -5.28 14.23
CA TYR A 77 1.38 -6.29 13.99
C TYR A 77 1.35 -6.75 12.54
N ILE A 78 2.53 -6.98 11.96
CA ILE A 78 2.71 -7.50 10.61
C ILE A 78 3.84 -8.54 10.62
N PRO A 79 3.76 -9.65 9.87
CA PRO A 79 4.87 -10.58 9.78
C PRO A 79 6.05 -9.94 9.03
N ASN A 80 7.27 -10.28 9.45
CA ASN A 80 8.50 -9.74 8.86
C ASN A 80 8.62 -9.98 7.34
N ASN A 81 8.09 -11.09 6.82
CA ASN A 81 8.12 -11.42 5.39
C ASN A 81 7.23 -10.51 4.53
N HIS A 82 6.34 -9.73 5.14
CA HIS A 82 5.44 -8.81 4.43
C HIS A 82 6.00 -7.39 4.33
N VAL A 83 7.19 -7.14 4.87
CA VAL A 83 7.82 -5.82 4.91
C VAL A 83 9.25 -5.88 4.38
N ALA A 84 9.72 -4.76 3.84
CA ALA A 84 11.12 -4.55 3.46
C ALA A 84 11.71 -3.39 4.25
N LYS A 85 12.98 -3.51 4.67
CA LYS A 85 13.72 -2.41 5.29
C LYS A 85 14.18 -1.42 4.21
N VAL A 86 14.05 -0.13 4.51
CA VAL A 86 14.43 0.95 3.60
C VAL A 86 15.44 1.87 4.27
N TYR A 87 16.60 2.02 3.64
CA TYR A 87 17.69 2.90 4.05
C TYR A 87 17.82 4.05 3.05
N HIS A 88 18.15 5.25 3.54
CA HIS A 88 18.32 6.48 2.73
C HIS A 88 17.12 6.85 1.82
N GLY A 89 15.97 6.17 1.98
CA GLY A 89 14.77 6.35 1.16
C GLY A 89 14.79 5.65 -0.20
N TRP A 90 15.94 5.16 -0.69
CA TRP A 90 16.08 4.52 -2.00
C TRP A 90 16.73 3.13 -1.96
N LEU A 91 17.35 2.72 -0.85
CA LEU A 91 17.96 1.40 -0.69
C LEU A 91 17.00 0.46 0.02
N PHE A 92 16.59 -0.61 -0.65
CA PHE A 92 15.61 -1.58 -0.17
C PHE A 92 16.26 -2.93 0.06
N GLU A 93 16.05 -3.49 1.26
CA GLU A 93 16.52 -4.81 1.66
C GLU A 93 15.35 -5.80 1.65
N GLY A 94 15.56 -6.99 1.08
CA GLY A 94 14.53 -8.04 1.01
C GLY A 94 13.53 -7.90 -0.14
N VAL A 95 13.72 -6.95 -1.06
CA VAL A 95 12.84 -6.75 -2.22
C VAL A 95 13.32 -7.57 -3.41
N VAL A 96 12.49 -8.51 -3.87
CA VAL A 96 12.72 -9.28 -5.09
C VAL A 96 12.40 -8.47 -6.35
N ARG A 97 12.90 -8.91 -7.51
CA ARG A 97 12.69 -8.23 -8.80
C ARG A 97 11.22 -7.93 -9.10
N GLN A 98 10.35 -8.94 -8.97
CA GLN A 98 8.91 -8.81 -9.24
C GLN A 98 8.26 -7.77 -8.30
N LYS A 99 8.63 -7.79 -7.02
CA LYS A 99 8.11 -6.83 -6.03
C LYS A 99 8.62 -5.41 -6.27
N ALA A 100 9.86 -5.25 -6.71
CA ALA A 100 10.35 -3.94 -7.13
C ALA A 100 9.55 -3.39 -8.32
N GLU A 101 9.19 -4.25 -9.27
CA GLU A 101 8.36 -3.87 -10.41
C GLU A 101 6.96 -3.41 -9.97
N GLU A 102 6.31 -4.18 -9.08
CA GLU A 102 5.01 -3.81 -8.50
C GLU A 102 5.07 -2.48 -7.74
N LEU A 103 6.07 -2.30 -6.85
CA LEU A 103 6.24 -1.08 -6.05
C LEU A 103 6.46 0.15 -6.92
N LEU A 104 7.33 0.04 -7.93
CA LEU A 104 7.53 1.11 -8.91
C LEU A 104 6.31 1.30 -9.82
N HIS A 105 5.43 0.31 -9.96
CA HIS A 105 4.17 0.48 -10.69
C HIS A 105 3.09 1.24 -9.93
N LEU A 106 3.24 1.39 -8.61
CA LEU A 106 2.25 2.06 -7.78
C LEU A 106 2.01 3.53 -8.19
N PRO A 107 0.76 4.01 -8.02
CA PRO A 107 0.42 5.39 -8.31
C PRO A 107 1.18 6.34 -7.38
N GLY A 108 1.90 7.30 -7.96
CA GLY A 108 2.79 8.21 -7.25
C GLY A 108 4.22 8.20 -7.81
N ASN A 109 4.63 7.09 -8.42
CA ASN A 109 5.91 6.99 -9.12
C ASN A 109 5.80 7.54 -10.54
N LYS A 110 6.76 8.40 -10.91
CA LYS A 110 6.86 9.04 -12.23
C LYS A 110 7.99 8.38 -13.05
N ALA A 111 8.12 8.78 -14.31
CA ALA A 111 9.30 8.44 -15.10
C ALA A 111 10.56 8.99 -14.39
N GLY A 112 11.61 8.17 -14.32
CA GLY A 112 12.80 8.43 -13.51
C GLY A 112 12.69 8.00 -12.04
N SER A 113 11.53 7.47 -11.58
CA SER A 113 11.46 6.92 -10.23
C SER A 113 12.30 5.65 -10.12
N PHE A 114 13.06 5.51 -9.03
CA PHE A 114 14.03 4.43 -8.90
C PHE A 114 14.11 3.83 -7.50
N MET A 115 14.69 2.64 -7.41
CA MET A 115 15.11 2.03 -6.16
C MET A 115 16.34 1.17 -6.39
N ILE A 116 17.20 1.06 -5.38
CA ILE A 116 18.28 0.07 -5.34
C ILE A 116 17.83 -1.05 -4.42
N ARG A 117 17.82 -2.28 -4.92
CA ARG A 117 17.51 -3.47 -4.13
C ARG A 117 18.76 -4.31 -3.90
N GLU A 118 18.93 -4.80 -2.68
CA GLU A 118 19.92 -5.82 -2.37
C GLU A 118 19.36 -7.21 -2.71
N SER A 119 20.18 -8.06 -3.32
CA SER A 119 19.81 -9.44 -3.62
C SER A 119 19.63 -10.25 -2.34
N THR A 120 18.47 -10.86 -2.16
CA THR A 120 18.22 -11.77 -1.02
C THR A 120 19.12 -13.01 -1.01
N LYS A 121 19.62 -13.41 -2.19
CA LYS A 121 20.44 -14.63 -2.34
C LYS A 121 21.92 -14.40 -2.05
N GLU A 122 22.41 -13.18 -2.27
CA GLU A 122 23.84 -12.87 -2.24
C GLU A 122 24.02 -11.47 -1.68
N ARG A 123 24.53 -11.39 -0.44
CA ARG A 123 24.80 -10.10 0.21
C ARG A 123 25.85 -9.33 -0.57
N GLY A 124 25.64 -8.03 -0.72
CA GLY A 124 26.54 -7.15 -1.46
C GLY A 124 26.35 -7.14 -2.98
N VAL A 125 25.37 -7.86 -3.52
CA VAL A 125 24.93 -7.70 -4.92
C VAL A 125 23.72 -6.78 -4.96
N TYR A 126 23.87 -5.64 -5.62
CA TYR A 126 22.83 -4.65 -5.75
C TYR A 126 22.26 -4.63 -7.17
N SER A 127 21.00 -4.23 -7.29
CA SER A 127 20.37 -3.96 -8.58
C SER A 127 19.62 -2.65 -8.51
N LEU A 128 19.86 -1.78 -9.48
CA LEU A 128 19.11 -0.54 -9.67
C LEU A 128 17.88 -0.84 -10.55
N SER A 129 16.70 -0.55 -10.05
CA SER A 129 15.44 -0.67 -10.79
C SER A 129 14.91 0.74 -11.06
N VAL A 130 14.70 1.07 -12.33
CA VAL A 130 14.29 2.41 -12.78
C VAL A 130 12.99 2.32 -13.58
N ARG A 131 12.02 3.17 -13.26
CA ARG A 131 10.76 3.31 -13.98
C ARG A 131 10.92 4.33 -15.11
N GLN A 132 10.63 3.92 -16.34
CA GLN A 132 10.44 4.81 -17.48
C GLN A 132 9.07 4.51 -18.13
N ARG A 133 9.05 3.95 -19.35
CA ARG A 133 7.84 3.36 -19.96
C ARG A 133 7.59 1.95 -19.43
N SER A 134 8.69 1.20 -19.28
CA SER A 134 8.80 -0.07 -18.59
C SER A 134 9.84 0.07 -17.49
N ILE A 135 9.96 -0.96 -16.65
CA ILE A 135 10.92 -0.97 -15.54
C ILE A 135 12.18 -1.66 -16.03
N THR A 136 13.29 -0.92 -16.04
CA THR A 136 14.61 -1.42 -16.45
C THR A 136 15.43 -1.75 -15.21
N HIS A 137 16.13 -2.89 -15.24
CA HIS A 137 16.98 -3.35 -14.14
C HIS A 137 18.44 -3.33 -14.57
N TYR A 138 19.27 -2.62 -13.81
CA TYR A 138 20.71 -2.56 -13.98
C TYR A 138 21.38 -3.31 -12.84
N ARG A 139 22.33 -4.17 -13.18
CA ARG A 139 23.16 -4.85 -12.17
C ARG A 139 24.25 -3.89 -11.71
N ILE A 140 24.35 -3.69 -10.41
CA ILE A 140 25.46 -2.95 -9.80
C ILE A 140 26.49 -3.99 -9.36
N PHE A 141 27.70 -3.85 -9.85
CA PHE A 141 28.83 -4.68 -9.49
C PHE A 141 29.66 -3.99 -8.39
N ARG A 142 30.27 -4.81 -7.54
CA ARG A 142 31.17 -4.37 -6.48
C ARG A 142 32.58 -4.88 -6.79
N LEU A 143 33.55 -3.97 -6.83
CA LEU A 143 34.97 -4.30 -7.01
C LEU A 143 35.59 -4.81 -5.69
N PRO A 144 36.75 -5.48 -5.75
CA PRO A 144 37.51 -5.88 -4.56
C PRO A 144 37.94 -4.72 -3.66
N ASN A 145 38.08 -3.50 -4.20
CA ASN A 145 38.37 -2.28 -3.45
C ASN A 145 37.11 -1.63 -2.82
N ASN A 146 35.98 -2.33 -2.82
CA ASN A 146 34.66 -1.87 -2.35
C ASN A 146 33.98 -0.77 -3.16
N TRP A 147 34.48 -0.46 -4.36
CA TRP A 147 33.82 0.50 -5.26
C TRP A 147 32.67 -0.15 -6.03
N TYR A 148 31.71 0.66 -6.44
CA TYR A 148 30.51 0.25 -7.16
C TYR A 148 30.52 0.76 -8.61
N TYR A 149 29.98 -0.02 -9.53
CA TYR A 149 29.78 0.41 -10.91
C TYR A 149 28.60 -0.29 -11.59
N ILE A 150 28.04 0.36 -12.59
CA ILE A 150 27.11 -0.24 -13.57
C ILE A 150 27.83 -0.41 -14.90
N SER A 151 28.52 0.64 -15.36
CA SER A 151 29.40 0.63 -16.51
C SER A 151 30.86 0.64 -16.05
N PRO A 152 31.76 -0.24 -16.54
CA PRO A 152 33.17 -0.28 -16.12
C PRO A 152 33.94 1.03 -16.32
N ARG A 153 33.40 1.95 -17.14
CA ARG A 153 34.00 3.27 -17.40
C ARG A 153 33.84 4.24 -16.23
N LEU A 154 32.90 3.97 -15.33
CA LEU A 154 32.54 4.86 -14.24
C LEU A 154 32.37 4.08 -12.95
N THR A 155 33.15 4.45 -11.94
CA THR A 155 33.22 3.76 -10.65
C THR A 155 33.00 4.75 -9.51
N PHE A 156 32.35 4.29 -8.44
CA PHE A 156 31.91 5.11 -7.31
C PHE A 156 32.37 4.51 -5.99
N GLN A 157 32.66 5.35 -4.99
CA GLN A 157 33.12 4.87 -3.69
C GLN A 157 31.97 4.34 -2.82
N CYS A 158 30.77 4.90 -3.00
CA CYS A 158 29.55 4.44 -2.33
C CYS A 158 28.34 4.46 -3.28
N LEU A 159 27.23 3.87 -2.83
CA LEU A 159 25.98 3.85 -3.60
C LEU A 159 25.33 5.24 -3.69
N GLU A 160 25.57 6.12 -2.72
CA GLU A 160 25.05 7.48 -2.73
C GLU A 160 25.67 8.31 -3.86
N ASP A 161 26.99 8.24 -4.05
CA ASP A 161 27.69 8.87 -5.17
C ASP A 161 27.18 8.36 -6.52
N LEU A 162 26.90 7.06 -6.61
CA LEU A 162 26.31 6.44 -7.79
C LEU A 162 24.93 7.05 -8.09
N VAL A 163 24.08 7.15 -7.08
CA VAL A 163 22.73 7.73 -7.23
C VAL A 163 22.81 9.20 -7.62
N ASN A 164 23.68 9.98 -6.99
CA ASN A 164 23.86 11.41 -7.26
C ASN A 164 24.33 11.66 -8.70
N HIS A 165 25.29 10.88 -9.21
CA HIS A 165 25.72 10.99 -10.60
C HIS A 165 24.60 10.71 -11.58
N TYR A 166 23.86 9.61 -11.36
CA TYR A 166 22.79 9.21 -12.25
C TYR A 166 21.51 10.06 -12.11
N SER A 167 21.38 10.88 -11.05
CA SER A 167 20.32 11.90 -10.97
C SER A 167 20.62 13.13 -11.82
N ASP A 168 21.90 13.48 -12.00
CA ASP A 168 22.30 14.59 -12.85
C ASP A 168 22.34 14.18 -14.33
N ILE A 169 22.89 13.00 -14.64
CA ILE A 169 23.15 12.54 -16.01
C ILE A 169 22.83 11.06 -16.16
N ALA A 170 22.12 10.66 -17.22
CA ALA A 170 21.75 9.26 -17.42
C ALA A 170 22.96 8.34 -17.71
N ASP A 171 23.96 8.84 -18.44
CA ASP A 171 25.26 8.17 -18.71
C ASP A 171 25.17 6.67 -19.03
N GLY A 172 24.24 6.30 -19.93
CA GLY A 172 23.98 4.92 -20.34
C GLY A 172 22.77 4.25 -19.69
N LEU A 173 22.13 4.89 -18.70
CA LEU A 173 20.81 4.49 -18.20
C LEU A 173 19.68 4.96 -19.14
N CYS A 174 18.50 4.38 -18.97
CA CYS A 174 17.32 4.68 -19.79
C CYS A 174 16.76 6.09 -19.54
N CYS A 175 17.02 6.66 -18.35
CA CYS A 175 16.67 8.02 -17.97
C CYS A 175 17.48 8.46 -16.74
N ILE A 176 17.42 9.75 -16.43
CA ILE A 176 17.95 10.30 -15.18
C ILE A 176 17.11 9.84 -13.99
N LEU A 177 17.79 9.62 -12.85
CA LEU A 177 17.15 9.27 -11.59
C LEU A 177 16.49 10.51 -11.00
N SER A 178 15.16 10.53 -10.96
CA SER A 178 14.41 11.72 -10.52
C SER A 178 14.06 11.66 -9.04
N THR A 179 13.32 10.63 -8.64
CA THR A 179 12.81 10.51 -7.27
C THR A 179 12.97 9.07 -6.77
N PRO A 180 13.29 8.86 -5.49
CA PRO A 180 13.22 7.52 -4.92
C PRO A 180 11.80 6.95 -5.01
N CYS A 181 11.66 5.62 -5.02
CA CYS A 181 10.38 4.95 -5.09
C CYS A 181 9.44 5.42 -3.98
N LEU A 182 8.41 6.19 -4.37
CA LEU A 182 7.33 6.66 -3.51
C LEU A 182 6.28 5.57 -3.44
N ALA A 183 6.64 4.52 -2.71
CA ALA A 183 5.68 3.59 -2.18
C ALA A 183 4.70 4.43 -1.32
N LEU A 184 3.45 4.61 -1.79
CA LEU A 184 2.40 5.56 -1.35
C LEU A 184 2.86 6.74 -0.47
N SER A 185 2.88 7.96 -1.04
CA SER A 185 2.90 9.20 -0.24
C SER A 185 1.47 9.71 -0.03
N ALA A 186 1.21 10.31 1.13
CA ALA A 186 -0.11 10.69 1.68
C ALA A 186 -1.07 11.46 0.75
N GLY A 187 -0.61 11.95 -0.41
CA GLY A 187 -1.42 12.72 -1.36
C GLY A 187 -2.41 11.93 -2.21
N ASN A 188 -2.37 10.59 -2.23
CA ASN A 188 -3.23 9.77 -3.10
C ASN A 188 -4.26 8.90 -2.38
N LEU A 189 -4.45 9.08 -1.07
CA LEU A 189 -5.65 8.57 -0.40
C LEU A 189 -6.79 9.56 -0.63
N ASN A 190 -7.29 9.64 -1.87
CA ASN A 190 -8.62 10.18 -2.09
C ASN A 190 -9.63 9.24 -1.44
N LEU A 191 -9.96 9.61 -0.21
CA LEU A 191 -11.17 9.28 0.52
C LEU A 191 -12.38 9.76 -0.30
N THR A 192 -12.78 9.02 -1.34
CA THR A 192 -14.02 9.31 -2.08
C THR A 192 -15.01 8.14 -2.12
N ASN A 193 -14.74 7.04 -1.42
CA ASN A 193 -15.72 5.96 -1.24
C ASN A 193 -16.31 5.87 0.18
N GLN A 194 -16.04 6.84 1.06
CA GLN A 194 -16.85 6.97 2.27
C GLN A 194 -18.09 7.79 1.94
N ALA A 195 -19.26 7.13 2.01
CA ALA A 195 -20.53 7.83 2.15
C ALA A 195 -20.39 8.87 3.27
N PRO A 196 -20.88 10.11 3.09
CA PRO A 196 -20.75 11.15 4.08
C PRO A 196 -21.29 10.65 5.43
N PRO A 197 -20.62 10.97 6.55
CA PRO A 197 -21.02 10.48 7.86
C PRO A 197 -22.49 10.82 8.09
N VAL A 198 -23.29 9.80 8.44
CA VAL A 198 -24.71 9.99 8.78
C VAL A 198 -24.76 10.80 10.07
N VAL A 199 -24.90 12.12 9.95
CA VAL A 199 -25.04 13.00 11.10
C VAL A 199 -26.46 12.84 11.65
N MET A 200 -26.59 12.13 12.77
CA MET A 200 -27.78 12.18 13.61
C MET A 200 -27.91 13.59 14.20
N ARG A 201 -28.71 14.45 13.57
CA ARG A 201 -29.06 15.76 14.12
C ARG A 201 -30.06 15.54 15.27
N ARG A 202 -29.58 15.58 16.51
CA ARG A 202 -30.38 15.30 17.73
C ARG A 202 -31.44 16.36 18.07
N ASN A 203 -31.45 17.50 17.38
CA ASN A 203 -32.37 18.62 17.65
C ASN A 203 -33.17 19.01 16.40
N PHE A 204 -33.74 18.01 15.72
CA PHE A 204 -34.54 18.24 14.53
C PHE A 204 -35.95 18.69 14.93
N ASP A 205 -36.23 19.98 14.78
CA ASP A 205 -37.50 20.62 15.16
C ASP A 205 -38.45 20.66 13.96
N TRP A 206 -39.40 19.71 13.90
CA TRP A 206 -40.31 19.53 12.76
C TRP A 206 -41.26 20.72 12.53
N GLU A 207 -41.55 21.49 13.58
CA GLU A 207 -42.44 22.66 13.54
C GLU A 207 -41.85 23.81 12.70
N LYS A 208 -40.52 23.87 12.57
CA LYS A 208 -39.80 24.93 11.84
C LYS A 208 -39.58 24.63 10.36
N VAL A 209 -40.04 23.47 9.88
CA VAL A 209 -39.84 23.05 8.49
C VAL A 209 -40.97 23.57 7.62
N ASN A 210 -40.67 24.54 6.75
CA ASN A 210 -41.65 25.04 5.81
C ASN A 210 -41.88 24.04 4.66
N ARG A 211 -43.13 23.64 4.45
CA ARG A 211 -43.54 22.63 3.44
C ARG A 211 -43.12 23.01 2.02
N SER A 212 -42.95 24.30 1.74
CA SER A 212 -42.49 24.81 0.44
C SER A 212 -40.99 24.64 0.19
N GLU A 213 -40.15 24.46 1.22
CA GLU A 213 -38.71 24.19 1.03
C GLU A 213 -38.41 22.73 0.65
N LEU A 214 -39.32 21.82 1.01
CA LEU A 214 -39.24 20.40 0.65
C LEU A 214 -39.50 20.14 -0.84
N LEU A 215 -40.13 21.08 -1.52
CA LEU A 215 -40.61 20.94 -2.91
C LEU A 215 -39.84 21.83 -3.90
N LYS A 216 -38.83 22.58 -3.46
CA LYS A 216 -37.99 23.37 -4.36
C LYS A 216 -37.00 22.46 -5.08
N ASP A 217 -37.30 22.16 -6.34
CA ASP A 217 -36.36 21.57 -7.30
C ASP A 217 -35.25 22.59 -7.63
N ASN A 218 -34.28 22.74 -6.72
CA ASN A 218 -33.04 23.44 -7.04
C ASN A 218 -32.02 22.41 -7.54
N THR A 219 -32.00 22.18 -8.85
CA THR A 219 -30.98 21.37 -9.54
C THR A 219 -29.60 22.02 -9.58
N HIS A 220 -29.41 23.21 -9.00
CA HIS A 220 -28.09 23.82 -8.86
C HIS A 220 -27.96 24.51 -7.50
N SER A 221 -27.42 23.80 -6.51
CA SER A 221 -26.96 24.43 -5.27
C SER A 221 -25.76 23.65 -4.72
N CYS A 222 -24.66 24.38 -4.55
CA CYS A 222 -23.36 23.90 -4.09
C CYS A 222 -23.45 23.21 -2.71
N PRO A 223 -22.47 22.35 -2.35
CA PRO A 223 -22.53 21.51 -1.15
C PRO A 223 -22.42 22.26 0.19
N ASP A 224 -22.17 23.57 0.18
CA ASP A 224 -21.74 24.32 1.37
C ASP A 224 -22.73 25.40 1.85
N SER A 225 -23.98 25.36 1.38
CA SER A 225 -25.01 26.23 1.94
C SER A 225 -25.50 25.68 3.29
N ARG A 226 -25.02 26.29 4.37
CA ARG A 226 -25.39 25.99 5.77
C ARG A 226 -26.87 26.22 6.09
N ASP A 227 -27.66 26.73 5.14
CA ASP A 227 -29.07 27.07 5.33
C ASP A 227 -30.04 25.94 4.95
N SER A 228 -29.55 24.78 4.51
CA SER A 228 -30.43 23.62 4.28
C SER A 228 -30.70 22.87 5.59
N LEU A 229 -31.89 23.06 6.14
CA LEU A 229 -32.36 22.40 7.37
C LEU A 229 -32.37 20.86 7.25
N MET A 230 -32.52 20.33 6.02
CA MET A 230 -32.55 18.90 5.73
C MET A 230 -31.22 18.32 5.24
N SER A 231 -30.92 17.07 5.64
CA SER A 231 -29.81 16.30 5.08
C SER A 231 -30.10 15.86 3.64
N PHE A 232 -29.04 15.57 2.87
CA PHE A 232 -29.18 15.10 1.49
C PHE A 232 -29.98 13.78 1.40
N GLY A 233 -29.70 12.84 2.31
CA GLY A 233 -30.42 11.55 2.36
C GLY A 233 -31.92 11.73 2.60
N VAL A 234 -32.30 12.57 3.57
CA VAL A 234 -33.71 12.85 3.88
C VAL A 234 -34.42 13.48 2.69
N ARG A 235 -33.79 14.45 2.02
CA ARG A 235 -34.37 15.07 0.80
C ARG A 235 -34.60 14.05 -0.30
N ASN A 236 -33.62 13.19 -0.55
CA ASN A 236 -33.70 12.19 -1.63
C ASN A 236 -34.76 11.12 -1.33
N SER A 237 -34.88 10.69 -0.07
CA SER A 237 -35.94 9.78 0.39
C SER A 237 -37.33 10.39 0.25
N ILE A 238 -37.51 11.66 0.62
CA ILE A 238 -38.79 12.37 0.49
C ILE A 238 -39.17 12.54 -0.99
N ALA A 239 -38.23 12.98 -1.84
CA ALA A 239 -38.47 13.12 -3.28
C ALA A 239 -38.85 11.78 -3.94
N SER A 240 -38.18 10.69 -3.55
CA SER A 240 -38.51 9.33 -3.99
C SER A 240 -39.92 8.93 -3.56
N TYR A 241 -40.25 9.13 -2.28
CA TYR A 241 -41.60 8.81 -1.76
C TYR A 241 -42.70 9.62 -2.44
N LEU A 242 -42.51 10.93 -2.61
CA LEU A 242 -43.49 11.80 -3.30
C LEU A 242 -43.65 11.45 -4.78
N SER A 243 -42.59 10.95 -5.43
CA SER A 243 -42.65 10.45 -6.80
C SER A 243 -43.50 9.19 -6.92
N LEU A 244 -43.50 8.35 -5.88
CA LEU A 244 -44.28 7.11 -5.82
C LEU A 244 -45.70 7.33 -5.30
N ALA A 245 -45.88 8.31 -4.40
CA ALA A 245 -47.13 8.57 -3.70
C ALA A 245 -48.03 9.59 -4.42
N ARG A 246 -47.65 10.11 -5.60
CA ARG A 246 -48.50 11.02 -6.38
C ARG A 246 -49.82 10.32 -6.74
N PRO A 247 -50.97 10.83 -6.28
CA PRO A 247 -52.26 10.43 -6.84
C PRO A 247 -52.29 10.86 -8.32
N GLN A 248 -52.89 10.03 -9.16
CA GLN A 248 -53.13 10.30 -10.57
C GLN A 248 -54.11 11.47 -10.74
N ASP A 249 -53.59 12.71 -10.70
CA ASP A 249 -54.23 13.83 -11.37
C ASP A 249 -53.64 14.02 -12.76
N LYS A 250 -54.56 14.02 -13.72
CA LYS A 250 -54.31 13.93 -15.15
C LYS A 250 -53.48 15.10 -15.68
N LYS A 251 -52.67 14.78 -16.71
CA LYS A 251 -52.01 15.61 -17.74
C LYS A 251 -50.58 16.09 -17.41
N GLN A 252 -49.55 15.45 -18.00
CA GLN A 252 -48.97 15.81 -19.31
C GLN A 252 -47.73 14.95 -19.67
N LYS A 253 -47.79 14.38 -20.88
CA LYS A 253 -46.76 14.13 -21.90
C LYS A 253 -45.29 13.83 -21.46
N GLY A 254 -44.99 12.52 -21.44
CA GLY A 254 -44.02 11.85 -22.32
C GLY A 254 -42.56 12.32 -22.39
N TRP A 255 -41.67 11.48 -21.85
CA TRP A 255 -40.48 11.03 -22.59
C TRP A 255 -40.13 9.60 -22.13
N ARG A 256 -40.36 8.61 -23.00
CA ARG A 256 -39.90 7.22 -22.80
C ARG A 256 -38.40 7.19 -23.07
N ASN A 257 -37.62 6.59 -22.18
CA ASN A 257 -36.48 5.77 -22.61
C ASN A 257 -36.28 4.58 -21.67
N LYS A 258 -36.02 3.45 -22.33
CA LYS A 258 -36.18 2.05 -21.91
C LYS A 258 -35.27 1.67 -20.73
N LYS A 259 -35.82 0.94 -19.75
CA LYS A 259 -35.06 0.10 -18.84
C LYS A 259 -35.21 -1.36 -19.27
N SER A 260 -34.08 -2.05 -19.32
CA SER A 260 -33.92 -3.48 -19.57
C SER A 260 -34.71 -4.32 -18.55
N GLU A 261 -35.49 -5.23 -19.09
CA GLU A 261 -36.33 -6.21 -18.41
C GLU A 261 -35.44 -7.39 -17.97
N SER A 262 -35.42 -7.71 -16.68
CA SER A 262 -34.86 -8.96 -16.16
C SER A 262 -35.99 -9.78 -15.56
N LEU A 263 -36.49 -10.75 -16.32
CA LEU A 263 -37.46 -11.74 -15.86
C LEU A 263 -36.73 -12.77 -14.98
N TYR A 264 -37.11 -12.86 -13.72
CA TYR A 264 -36.93 -14.08 -12.93
C TYR A 264 -38.28 -14.78 -12.85
N THR A 265 -38.39 -15.93 -13.51
CA THR A 265 -39.52 -16.86 -13.39
C THR A 265 -39.07 -18.08 -12.60
N PHE A 266 -39.72 -18.34 -11.48
CA PHE A 266 -39.73 -19.65 -10.82
C PHE A 266 -40.98 -20.41 -11.27
N PRO A 267 -40.87 -21.70 -11.63
CA PRO A 267 -41.99 -22.62 -11.53
C PRO A 267 -41.76 -23.61 -10.38
N GLY A 268 -42.76 -23.72 -9.51
CA GLY A 268 -42.85 -24.73 -8.46
C GLY A 268 -43.35 -26.09 -8.96
N ASP A 269 -43.18 -27.05 -8.06
CA ASP A 269 -43.44 -28.50 -8.09
C ASP A 269 -44.75 -28.98 -8.73
N GLU A 270 -44.69 -30.16 -9.39
CA GLU A 270 -45.40 -31.37 -8.91
C GLU A 270 -44.99 -32.67 -9.65
N CYS A 271 -44.90 -33.75 -8.87
CA CYS A 271 -44.54 -35.13 -9.21
C CYS A 271 -45.39 -35.81 -10.30
N LYS A 272 -44.79 -36.78 -11.01
CA LYS A 272 -45.29 -38.18 -11.04
C LYS A 272 -44.28 -39.17 -11.62
N GLU A 273 -44.23 -40.30 -10.93
CA GLU A 273 -43.48 -41.53 -11.12
C GLU A 273 -44.19 -42.46 -12.11
N SER A 274 -43.43 -43.11 -13.00
CA SER A 274 -43.77 -44.44 -13.54
C SER A 274 -42.59 -45.02 -14.35
N GLN A 275 -42.12 -46.18 -13.90
CA GLN A 275 -41.22 -47.11 -14.59
C GLN A 275 -41.91 -47.73 -15.83
N GLU A 276 -41.16 -48.01 -16.90
CA GLU A 276 -41.03 -49.34 -17.53
C GLU A 276 -40.22 -49.31 -18.84
N ASP A 277 -39.27 -50.26 -18.93
CA ASP A 277 -38.74 -51.02 -20.07
C ASP A 277 -38.96 -50.55 -21.53
N ASN A 278 -37.85 -50.44 -22.29
CA ASN A 278 -37.46 -51.42 -23.33
C ASN A 278 -36.27 -50.96 -24.21
N ARG A 279 -35.21 -51.79 -24.22
CA ARG A 279 -34.53 -52.43 -25.39
C ARG A 279 -34.10 -51.67 -26.66
N TYR A 280 -32.85 -51.99 -27.06
CA TYR A 280 -32.22 -52.05 -28.40
C TYR A 280 -32.07 -50.70 -29.13
N GLU A 281 -30.93 -50.30 -29.71
CA GLU A 281 -29.71 -50.95 -30.22
C GLU A 281 -28.45 -50.18 -29.77
#